data_AF-A0A661WT74-F1
#
_entry.id   AF-A0A661WT74-F1
#
_cell.length_a   1.000
_cell.length_b   1.000
_cell.length_c   1.000
_cell.angle_alpha   90.00
_cell.angle_beta   90.00
_cell.angle_gamma   90.00
#
_symmetry.space_group_name_H-M   'P 1'
#
loop_
_entity.id
_entity.type
_entity.pdbx_description
1 polymer ?
#
loop_
_entity_poly.entity_id
_entity_poly.type
_entity_poly.pdbx_seq_one_letter_code
_entity_poly.pdbx_strand_id
1 'polypeptide(L)'
;MKIKISFLLIMSSLLSSPEIFGTGQSLSENDLKYYQNQNTVLTKNLDSYFDNENPGYQSIERKNALALADTITHYPAPHDDCIKELFLSRYKKAIESIEKTHVETGIVIWNVYNLSYIVKTKDITVAFDLIRLPGCLRKKDSEDFHKKLTKNLIDLCDVLFVSHIHGDHADPFVAGEFLKQGKPVIAPPDVFSNETFYHKITHWTPNGKKRKLNIPNLNKELLLRIYPGHQAISANEAVDNNFTLITFSNDITVAHSGDQSWGDDFKWLDSVYKSSDIDVLMINTWTSSPDRVIKGLKPKIILPGHINEMSHELISRKPFWESYQVWKNGGDKVVHLFWGEPYKYEK
;
A
#
# COMPACT_ATOMS: atom_id res chain seq x y z
N MET A 1 -27.94 -19.68 59.12
CA MET A 1 -26.63 -19.01 58.97
C MET A 1 -26.48 -18.62 57.50
N LYS A 2 -26.77 -17.36 57.15
CA LYS A 2 -26.73 -16.82 55.79
C LYS A 2 -25.46 -15.97 55.68
N ILE A 3 -24.55 -16.31 54.77
CA ILE A 3 -23.41 -15.47 54.42
C ILE A 3 -23.77 -14.73 53.13
N LYS A 4 -24.13 -13.45 53.28
CA LYS A 4 -24.10 -12.45 52.20
C LYS A 4 -22.65 -11.98 52.09
N ILE A 5 -21.96 -12.29 51.00
CA ILE A 5 -20.71 -11.61 50.65
C ILE A 5 -21.05 -10.48 49.69
N SER A 6 -20.86 -9.27 50.20
CA SER A 6 -21.12 -7.99 49.54
C SER A 6 -20.10 -7.77 48.43
N PHE A 7 -20.57 -7.79 47.18
CA PHE A 7 -19.78 -7.49 45.98
C PHE A 7 -19.64 -5.97 45.73
N LEU A 8 -19.55 -5.17 46.80
CA LEU A 8 -19.71 -3.72 46.73
C LEU A 8 -18.69 -3.00 47.62
N LEU A 9 -17.39 -3.18 47.36
CA LEU A 9 -16.32 -2.36 47.97
C LEU A 9 -14.95 -2.43 47.26
N ILE A 10 -14.92 -2.64 45.93
CA ILE A 10 -13.71 -2.45 45.09
C ILE A 10 -14.05 -1.61 43.85
N MET A 11 -14.93 -0.62 44.00
CA MET A 11 -15.34 0.28 42.90
C MET A 11 -15.38 1.75 43.33
N SER A 12 -14.60 2.12 44.36
CA SER A 12 -14.49 3.51 44.82
C SER A 12 -13.06 3.97 45.10
N SER A 13 -12.03 3.18 44.76
CA SER A 13 -10.62 3.57 44.89
C SER A 13 -9.85 3.64 43.56
N LEU A 14 -10.56 3.66 42.43
CA LEU A 14 -9.99 3.77 41.08
C LEU A 14 -10.41 5.05 40.34
N LEU A 15 -11.04 6.01 41.02
CA LEU A 15 -11.52 7.27 40.44
C LEU A 15 -10.67 8.50 40.84
N SER A 16 -9.40 8.31 41.19
CA SER A 16 -8.50 9.42 41.50
C SER A 16 -7.04 9.15 41.10
N SER A 17 -6.82 8.72 39.87
CA SER A 17 -5.50 8.83 39.24
C SER A 17 -5.65 9.16 37.75
N PRO A 18 -5.84 10.45 37.40
CA PRO A 18 -5.84 10.93 36.02
C PRO A 18 -4.45 10.90 35.35
N GLU A 19 -3.49 10.10 35.83
CA GLU A 19 -2.07 10.18 35.43
C GLU A 19 -1.49 8.84 34.94
N ILE A 20 -2.24 8.03 34.19
CA ILE A 20 -1.66 6.81 33.56
C ILE A 20 -1.34 7.03 32.07
N PHE A 21 -1.85 8.10 31.44
CA PHE A 21 -1.54 8.40 30.04
C PHE A 21 -1.02 9.82 29.90
N GLY A 22 0.18 10.04 30.40
CA GLY A 22 0.92 11.28 30.17
C GLY A 22 2.11 11.41 31.10
N THR A 23 3.28 10.98 30.66
CA THR A 23 4.59 11.63 30.81
C THR A 23 5.64 10.70 30.21
N GLY A 24 6.64 11.25 29.51
CA GLY A 24 7.70 10.49 28.83
C GLY A 24 8.61 9.68 29.77
N GLN A 25 8.09 8.62 30.39
CA GLN A 25 8.92 7.55 30.90
C GLN A 25 9.50 6.79 29.71
N SER A 26 10.80 6.95 29.49
CA SER A 26 11.56 6.06 28.62
C SER A 26 11.56 4.66 29.22
N LEU A 27 11.23 3.66 28.40
CA LEU A 27 11.41 2.25 28.76
C LEU A 27 12.86 2.01 29.18
N SER A 28 13.08 1.14 30.17
CA SER A 28 14.44 0.74 30.52
C SER A 28 15.06 -0.07 29.38
N GLU A 29 16.40 -0.15 29.32
CA GLU A 29 17.08 -0.99 28.33
C GLU A 29 16.65 -2.46 28.41
N ASN A 30 16.36 -2.96 29.61
CA ASN A 30 15.87 -4.32 29.82
C ASN A 30 14.45 -4.51 29.27
N ASP A 31 13.57 -3.53 29.46
CA ASP A 31 12.21 -3.57 28.89
C ASP A 31 12.28 -3.52 27.36
N LEU A 32 13.09 -2.62 26.79
CA LEU A 32 13.31 -2.55 25.35
C LEU A 32 13.81 -3.88 24.79
N LYS A 33 14.80 -4.51 25.45
CA LYS A 33 15.32 -5.82 25.07
C LYS A 33 14.28 -6.92 25.19
N TYR A 34 13.44 -6.90 26.22
CA TYR A 34 12.35 -7.87 26.38
C TYR A 34 11.36 -7.76 25.22
N TYR A 35 10.91 -6.55 24.89
CA TYR A 35 10.02 -6.31 23.76
C TYR A 35 10.66 -6.68 22.41
N GLN A 36 11.96 -6.44 22.22
CA GLN A 36 12.69 -6.89 21.03
C GLN A 36 12.67 -8.41 20.86
N ASN A 37 12.89 -9.14 21.96
CA ASN A 37 12.79 -10.60 21.95
C ASN A 37 11.36 -11.07 21.65
N GLN A 38 10.37 -10.41 22.26
CA GLN A 38 8.96 -10.68 21.99
C GLN A 38 8.63 -10.44 20.52
N ASN A 39 8.99 -9.28 19.97
CA ASN A 39 8.75 -8.92 18.57
C ASN A 39 9.44 -9.88 17.61
N THR A 40 10.63 -10.40 17.94
CA THR A 40 11.30 -11.43 17.14
C THR A 40 10.47 -12.72 17.02
N VAL A 41 9.74 -13.10 18.06
CA VAL A 41 8.82 -14.25 18.01
C VAL A 41 7.55 -13.88 17.25
N LEU A 42 6.98 -12.71 17.53
CA LEU A 42 5.74 -12.25 16.91
C LEU A 42 5.87 -12.05 15.39
N THR A 43 6.98 -11.48 14.91
CA THR A 43 7.21 -11.29 13.47
C THR A 43 7.36 -12.62 12.74
N LYS A 44 7.97 -13.64 13.36
CA LYS A 44 8.05 -15.00 12.78
C LYS A 44 6.67 -15.65 12.66
N ASN A 45 5.86 -15.54 13.71
CA ASN A 45 4.49 -16.05 13.69
C ASN A 45 3.65 -15.32 12.63
N LEU A 46 3.80 -14.01 12.53
CA LEU A 46 3.11 -13.19 11.56
C LEU A 46 3.53 -13.53 10.12
N ASP A 47 4.83 -13.67 9.85
CA ASP A 47 5.34 -14.07 8.52
C ASP A 47 4.81 -15.45 8.13
N SER A 48 4.83 -16.41 9.08
CA SER A 48 4.29 -17.76 8.85
C SER A 48 2.78 -17.76 8.61
N TYR A 49 2.01 -16.88 9.25
CA TYR A 49 0.57 -16.78 9.01
C TYR A 49 0.30 -16.37 7.56
N PHE A 50 0.94 -15.29 7.10
CA PHE A 50 0.75 -14.76 5.73
C PHE A 50 1.42 -15.59 4.63
N ASP A 51 2.15 -16.67 4.97
CA ASP A 51 2.61 -17.66 3.99
C ASP A 51 1.55 -18.72 3.67
N ASN A 52 0.68 -19.02 4.63
CA ASN A 52 -0.25 -20.14 4.56
C ASN A 52 -1.69 -19.70 4.27
N GLU A 53 -2.02 -18.45 4.56
CA GLU A 53 -3.39 -17.94 4.48
C GLU A 53 -3.58 -17.04 3.27
N ASN A 54 -4.69 -17.24 2.54
CA ASN A 54 -5.03 -16.43 1.37
C ASN A 54 -5.73 -15.14 1.80
N PRO A 55 -5.30 -13.96 1.30
CA PRO A 55 -5.92 -12.70 1.68
C PRO A 55 -7.38 -12.51 1.26
N GLY A 56 -7.91 -13.32 0.35
CA GLY A 56 -9.27 -13.17 -0.17
C GLY A 56 -10.39 -13.30 0.86
N TYR A 57 -10.15 -13.94 2.02
CA TYR A 57 -11.12 -14.05 3.10
C TYR A 57 -10.68 -13.25 4.33
N GLN A 58 -11.49 -12.26 4.73
CA GLN A 58 -11.20 -11.35 5.85
C GLN A 58 -11.74 -11.91 7.18
N SER A 59 -11.29 -13.12 7.53
CA SER A 59 -11.68 -13.84 8.74
C SER A 59 -11.32 -13.09 10.03
N ILE A 60 -11.84 -13.54 11.17
CA ILE A 60 -11.44 -12.98 12.46
C ILE A 60 -9.96 -13.25 12.75
N GLU A 61 -9.44 -14.42 12.36
CA GLU A 61 -8.03 -14.78 12.46
C GLU A 61 -7.17 -13.83 11.63
N ARG A 62 -7.61 -13.50 10.41
CA ARG A 62 -6.90 -12.54 9.55
C ARG A 62 -6.89 -11.14 10.14
N LYS A 63 -8.03 -10.68 10.64
CA LYS A 63 -8.13 -9.37 11.33
C LYS A 63 -7.22 -9.33 12.55
N ASN A 64 -7.13 -10.41 13.32
CA ASN A 64 -6.22 -10.52 14.46
C ASN A 64 -4.74 -10.52 14.02
N ALA A 65 -4.39 -11.20 12.93
CA ALA A 65 -3.03 -11.16 12.39
C ALA A 65 -2.65 -9.75 11.90
N LEU A 66 -3.55 -9.05 11.23
CA LEU A 66 -3.32 -7.67 10.80
C LEU A 66 -3.25 -6.69 11.99
N ALA A 67 -4.05 -6.90 13.04
CA ALA A 67 -3.94 -6.12 14.29
C ALA A 67 -2.63 -6.42 15.05
N LEU A 68 -2.11 -7.65 14.96
CA LEU A 68 -0.77 -7.98 15.45
C LEU A 68 0.30 -7.24 14.63
N ALA A 69 0.14 -7.14 13.31
CA ALA A 69 1.00 -6.33 12.46
C ALA A 69 1.00 -4.87 12.92
N ASP A 70 -0.18 -4.28 13.18
CA ASP A 70 -0.31 -2.92 13.73
C ASP A 70 0.46 -2.77 15.05
N THR A 71 0.36 -3.75 15.95
CA THR A 71 1.03 -3.71 17.25
C THR A 71 2.55 -3.67 17.10
N ILE A 72 3.09 -4.53 16.23
CA ILE A 72 4.54 -4.63 15.98
C ILE A 72 5.03 -3.36 15.27
N THR A 73 4.29 -2.86 14.28
CA THR A 73 4.68 -1.67 13.53
C THR A 73 4.53 -0.41 14.36
N HIS A 74 3.69 -0.35 15.40
CA HIS A 74 3.52 0.85 16.23
C HIS A 74 4.28 0.81 17.57
N TYR A 75 5.12 -0.21 17.75
CA TYR A 75 5.98 -0.33 18.93
C TYR A 75 6.97 0.85 19.00
N PRO A 76 7.33 1.37 20.20
CA PRO A 76 8.23 2.52 20.39
C PRO A 76 9.64 2.39 19.77
N ALA A 77 10.07 1.19 19.37
CA ALA A 77 11.25 0.97 18.51
C ALA A 77 10.86 0.27 17.19
N PRO A 78 10.13 0.96 16.29
CA PRO A 78 9.50 0.34 15.13
C PRO A 78 10.49 0.03 13.99
N HIS A 79 11.78 0.27 14.19
CA HIS A 79 12.85 0.03 13.21
C HIS A 79 13.89 -0.98 13.70
N ASP A 80 13.51 -1.80 14.69
CA ASP A 80 14.34 -2.89 15.17
C ASP A 80 14.57 -3.95 14.09
N ASP A 81 15.65 -4.72 14.24
CA ASP A 81 16.10 -5.65 13.21
C ASP A 81 15.05 -6.70 12.85
N CYS A 82 14.19 -7.11 13.79
CA CYS A 82 13.10 -8.06 13.54
C CYS A 82 12.06 -7.54 12.52
N ILE A 83 11.77 -6.23 12.51
CA ILE A 83 10.82 -5.62 11.56
C ILE A 83 11.48 -5.45 10.20
N LYS A 84 12.75 -5.06 10.17
CA LYS A 84 13.56 -5.01 8.94
C LYS A 84 13.67 -6.39 8.30
N GLU A 85 13.87 -7.43 9.10
CA GLU A 85 13.90 -8.82 8.66
C GLU A 85 12.55 -9.30 8.14
N LEU A 86 11.46 -8.99 8.85
CA LEU A 86 10.10 -9.28 8.38
C LEU A 86 9.86 -8.63 7.01
N PHE A 87 10.11 -7.33 6.89
CA PHE A 87 9.93 -6.61 5.63
C PHE A 87 10.79 -7.21 4.51
N LEU A 88 12.08 -7.46 4.77
CA LEU A 88 12.98 -8.06 3.79
C LEU A 88 12.53 -9.47 3.38
N SER A 89 12.01 -10.27 4.32
CA SER A 89 11.42 -11.59 4.05
C SER A 89 10.21 -11.45 3.12
N ARG A 90 9.25 -10.60 3.48
CA ARG A 90 8.04 -10.33 2.67
C ARG A 90 8.38 -9.82 1.26
N TYR A 91 9.34 -8.90 1.15
CA TYR A 91 9.78 -8.35 -0.13
C TYR A 91 10.42 -9.43 -1.03
N LYS A 92 11.29 -10.28 -0.47
CA LYS A 92 11.88 -11.40 -1.21
C LYS A 92 10.81 -12.41 -1.67
N LYS A 93 9.88 -12.75 -0.78
CA LYS A 93 8.75 -13.64 -1.10
C LYS A 93 7.85 -13.04 -2.18
N ALA A 94 7.62 -11.73 -2.18
CA ALA A 94 6.88 -11.06 -3.24
C ALA A 94 7.58 -11.22 -4.60
N ILE A 95 8.90 -10.98 -4.67
CA ILE A 95 9.70 -11.20 -5.90
C ILE A 95 9.56 -12.65 -6.37
N GLU A 96 9.81 -13.61 -5.49
CA GLU A 96 9.72 -15.03 -5.84
C GLU A 96 8.32 -15.43 -6.28
N SER A 97 7.29 -14.90 -5.62
CA SER A 97 5.88 -15.15 -5.95
C SER A 97 5.54 -14.58 -7.33
N ILE A 98 5.94 -13.33 -7.62
CA ILE A 98 5.71 -12.68 -8.92
C ILE A 98 6.43 -13.44 -10.03
N GLU A 99 7.68 -13.87 -9.80
CA GLU A 99 8.47 -14.64 -10.76
C GLU A 99 7.82 -15.99 -11.08
N LYS A 100 7.45 -16.75 -10.05
CA LYS A 100 6.89 -18.11 -10.17
C LYS A 100 5.43 -18.15 -10.63
N THR A 101 4.68 -17.06 -10.48
CA THR A 101 3.25 -17.03 -10.82
C THR A 101 3.04 -16.95 -12.34
N HIS A 102 2.48 -18.01 -12.91
CA HIS A 102 1.93 -18.01 -14.27
C HIS A 102 0.44 -17.68 -14.21
N VAL A 103 0.01 -16.65 -14.94
CA VAL A 103 -1.40 -16.23 -14.99
C VAL A 103 -2.00 -16.70 -16.31
N GLU A 104 -2.94 -17.65 -16.24
CA GLU A 104 -3.68 -18.11 -17.43
C GLU A 104 -4.96 -17.29 -17.64
N THR A 105 -5.66 -17.01 -16.54
CA THR A 105 -6.92 -16.27 -16.45
C THR A 105 -6.86 -15.25 -15.32
N GLY A 106 -7.63 -14.18 -15.45
CA GLY A 106 -7.69 -13.12 -14.43
C GLY A 106 -6.41 -12.31 -14.30
N ILE A 107 -6.20 -11.77 -13.10
CA ILE A 107 -5.01 -11.02 -12.70
C ILE A 107 -4.56 -11.47 -11.30
N VAL A 108 -3.30 -11.21 -10.98
CA VAL A 108 -2.76 -11.33 -9.61
C VAL A 108 -2.13 -10.00 -9.22
N ILE A 109 -2.40 -9.54 -8.00
CA ILE A 109 -2.00 -8.24 -7.49
C ILE A 109 -1.20 -8.45 -6.20
N TRP A 110 -0.03 -7.83 -6.09
CA TRP A 110 0.77 -7.83 -4.86
C TRP A 110 0.83 -6.42 -4.29
N ASN A 111 0.56 -6.27 -2.98
CA ASN A 111 0.95 -5.06 -2.25
C ASN A 111 2.37 -5.25 -1.74
N VAL A 112 3.34 -4.54 -2.31
CA VAL A 112 4.75 -4.70 -1.93
C VAL A 112 5.06 -3.91 -0.65
N TYR A 113 4.64 -2.64 -0.61
CA TYR A 113 4.77 -1.73 0.52
C TYR A 113 3.95 -0.46 0.23
N ASN A 114 3.40 0.19 1.25
CA ASN A 114 2.66 1.45 1.09
C ASN A 114 1.58 1.37 -0.02
N LEU A 115 1.71 2.20 -1.07
CA LEU A 115 0.92 2.21 -2.30
C LEU A 115 1.64 1.57 -3.50
N SER A 116 2.78 0.92 -3.26
CA SER A 116 3.46 0.11 -4.26
C SER A 116 2.66 -1.18 -4.53
N TYR A 117 2.05 -1.27 -5.71
CA TYR A 117 1.35 -2.47 -6.17
C TYR A 117 1.97 -2.99 -7.46
N ILE A 118 2.04 -4.32 -7.58
CA ILE A 118 2.38 -5.00 -8.83
C ILE A 118 1.15 -5.76 -9.30
N VAL A 119 0.74 -5.56 -10.56
CA VAL A 119 -0.40 -6.25 -11.18
C VAL A 119 0.12 -7.09 -12.34
N LYS A 120 -0.05 -8.40 -12.26
CA LYS A 120 0.36 -9.36 -13.30
C LYS A 120 -0.86 -9.94 -13.99
N THR A 121 -0.79 -10.00 -15.31
CA THR A 121 -1.71 -10.73 -16.17
C THR A 121 -0.95 -11.81 -16.94
N LYS A 122 -1.63 -12.54 -17.82
CA LYS A 122 -0.95 -13.43 -18.77
C LYS A 122 0.06 -12.67 -19.67
N ASP A 123 -0.24 -11.40 -19.95
CA ASP A 123 0.36 -10.66 -21.05
C ASP A 123 1.35 -9.57 -20.64
N ILE A 124 1.21 -9.03 -19.43
CA ILE A 124 1.93 -7.86 -18.96
C ILE A 124 1.96 -7.82 -17.42
N THR A 125 3.06 -7.30 -16.86
CA THR A 125 3.22 -6.97 -15.45
C THR A 125 3.39 -5.46 -15.28
N VAL A 126 2.49 -4.83 -14.52
CA VAL A 126 2.46 -3.37 -14.29
C VAL A 126 2.87 -3.07 -12.86
N ALA A 127 3.77 -2.10 -12.67
CA ALA A 127 4.12 -1.55 -11.38
C ALA A 127 3.44 -0.19 -11.17
N PHE A 128 2.92 0.04 -9.96
CA PHE A 128 2.42 1.33 -9.49
C PHE A 128 3.23 1.77 -8.29
N ASP A 129 3.66 3.04 -8.25
CA ASP A 129 4.35 3.69 -7.12
C ASP A 129 5.45 2.84 -6.51
N LEU A 130 6.19 2.10 -7.35
CA LEU A 130 7.24 1.22 -6.87
C LEU A 130 8.43 2.06 -6.38
N ILE A 131 8.79 1.86 -5.11
CA ILE A 131 9.99 2.44 -4.51
C ILE A 131 10.99 1.36 -4.12
N ARG A 132 12.26 1.76 -3.92
CA ARG A 132 13.22 0.91 -3.18
C ARG A 132 12.71 0.67 -1.77
N LEU A 133 13.25 -0.36 -1.12
CA LEU A 133 13.04 -0.59 0.32
C LEU A 133 13.17 0.74 1.08
N PRO A 134 12.21 1.15 1.93
CA PRO A 134 12.29 2.42 2.65
C PRO A 134 13.56 2.51 3.50
N GLY A 135 14.17 3.69 3.59
CA GLY A 135 15.42 3.88 4.33
C GLY A 135 15.36 3.38 5.78
N CYS A 136 14.23 3.60 6.46
CA CYS A 136 13.99 3.14 7.83
C CYS A 136 13.88 1.61 7.98
N LEU A 137 13.63 0.89 6.88
CA LEU A 137 13.53 -0.56 6.82
C LEU A 137 14.77 -1.25 6.21
N ARG A 138 15.77 -0.47 5.77
CA ARG A 138 17.05 -1.01 5.31
C ARG A 138 17.90 -1.41 6.51
N LYS A 139 18.47 -2.62 6.47
CA LYS A 139 19.67 -2.92 7.29
C LYS A 139 20.84 -2.11 6.76
N LYS A 140 21.83 -1.83 7.63
CA LYS A 140 23.07 -1.10 7.29
C LYS A 140 23.92 -1.78 6.19
N ASP A 141 23.57 -3.00 5.79
CA ASP A 141 24.20 -3.72 4.68
C ASP A 141 24.11 -2.90 3.39
N SER A 142 25.15 -3.01 2.56
CA SER A 142 25.50 -2.04 1.51
C SER A 142 24.33 -1.65 0.61
N GLU A 143 24.25 -0.36 0.28
CA GLU A 143 23.26 0.22 -0.64
C GLU A 143 23.06 -0.62 -1.92
N ASP A 144 24.13 -1.27 -2.39
CA ASP A 144 24.14 -2.18 -3.54
C ASP A 144 23.22 -3.39 -3.38
N PHE A 145 23.10 -3.96 -2.17
CA PHE A 145 22.20 -5.08 -1.90
C PHE A 145 20.74 -4.67 -2.13
N HIS A 146 20.33 -3.52 -1.58
CA HIS A 146 18.96 -3.02 -1.71
C HIS A 146 18.64 -2.60 -3.16
N LYS A 147 19.60 -1.99 -3.85
CA LYS A 147 19.49 -1.69 -5.28
C LYS A 147 19.32 -2.95 -6.11
N LYS A 148 20.13 -3.99 -5.86
CA LYS A 148 20.03 -5.28 -6.55
C LYS A 148 18.67 -5.94 -6.32
N LEU A 149 18.19 -5.96 -5.07
CA LEU A 149 16.90 -6.55 -4.75
C LEU A 149 15.74 -5.80 -5.43
N THR A 150 15.79 -4.48 -5.43
CA THR A 150 14.79 -3.65 -6.14
C THR A 150 14.88 -3.89 -7.65
N LYS A 151 16.09 -4.00 -8.21
CA LYS A 151 16.28 -4.31 -9.64
C LYS A 151 15.66 -5.67 -10.00
N ASN A 152 15.81 -6.70 -9.17
CA ASN A 152 15.16 -7.99 -9.41
C ASN A 152 13.64 -7.84 -9.56
N LEU A 153 13.00 -6.97 -8.78
CA LEU A 153 11.57 -6.70 -8.93
C LEU A 153 11.26 -5.90 -10.20
N ILE A 154 12.07 -4.89 -10.54
CA ILE A 154 11.94 -4.11 -11.78
C ILE A 154 12.07 -5.01 -13.02
N ASP A 155 12.98 -5.98 -12.99
CA ASP A 155 13.21 -6.92 -14.09
C ASP A 155 11.95 -7.74 -14.41
N LEU A 156 11.09 -7.99 -13.42
CA LEU A 156 9.81 -8.70 -13.55
C LEU A 156 8.64 -7.82 -14.05
N CYS A 157 8.83 -6.50 -14.13
CA CYS A 157 7.79 -5.53 -14.51
C CYS A 157 8.04 -4.98 -15.91
N ASP A 158 6.99 -4.58 -16.62
CA ASP A 158 7.06 -4.07 -17.99
C ASP A 158 6.86 -2.56 -18.10
N VAL A 159 6.18 -1.95 -17.13
CA VAL A 159 5.84 -0.53 -17.11
C VAL A 159 5.66 -0.04 -15.68
N LEU A 160 6.02 1.22 -15.46
CA LEU A 160 5.85 1.92 -14.18
C LEU A 160 4.87 3.09 -14.32
N PHE A 161 3.88 3.13 -13.44
CA PHE A 161 3.04 4.31 -13.20
C PHE A 161 3.41 4.92 -11.85
N VAL A 162 3.67 6.21 -11.85
CA VAL A 162 3.92 7.01 -10.64
C VAL A 162 2.76 7.99 -10.47
N SER A 163 2.15 7.97 -9.29
CA SER A 163 0.96 8.76 -8.99
C SER A 163 1.31 10.23 -8.76
N HIS A 164 2.30 10.54 -7.92
CA HIS A 164 2.70 11.91 -7.57
C HIS A 164 4.15 11.99 -7.06
N ILE A 165 4.59 13.19 -6.68
CA ILE A 165 6.01 13.52 -6.45
C ILE A 165 6.62 13.02 -5.12
N HIS A 166 5.83 12.62 -4.11
CA HIS A 166 6.39 12.30 -2.80
C HIS A 166 7.28 11.05 -2.82
N GLY A 167 8.29 11.04 -1.95
CA GLY A 167 9.40 10.08 -2.02
C GLY A 167 9.02 8.62 -1.70
N ASP A 168 7.88 8.42 -1.07
CA ASP A 168 7.27 7.11 -0.81
C ASP A 168 6.40 6.58 -1.97
N HIS A 169 6.34 7.34 -3.08
CA HIS A 169 5.67 6.99 -4.34
C HIS A 169 6.58 7.16 -5.57
N ALA A 170 7.44 8.18 -5.57
CA ALA A 170 8.33 8.55 -6.67
C ALA A 170 9.80 8.33 -6.29
N ASP A 171 10.37 7.21 -6.73
CA ASP A 171 11.78 6.89 -6.53
C ASP A 171 12.58 7.08 -7.85
N PRO A 172 13.49 8.08 -7.92
CA PRO A 172 14.27 8.34 -9.13
C PRO A 172 15.14 7.16 -9.58
N PHE A 173 15.63 6.34 -8.65
CA PHE A 173 16.41 5.16 -8.99
C PHE A 173 15.54 4.14 -9.74
N VAL A 174 14.32 3.92 -9.26
CA VAL A 174 13.38 2.95 -9.86
C VAL A 174 12.98 3.44 -11.25
N ALA A 175 12.52 4.69 -11.38
CA ALA A 175 12.16 5.27 -12.68
C ALA A 175 13.33 5.23 -13.67
N GLY A 176 14.53 5.62 -13.23
CA GLY A 176 15.73 5.57 -14.05
C GLY A 176 16.09 4.15 -14.52
N GLU A 177 15.88 3.14 -13.68
CA GLU A 177 16.17 1.74 -14.02
C GLU A 177 15.15 1.15 -15.01
N PHE A 178 13.85 1.48 -14.88
CA PHE A 178 12.85 1.15 -15.91
C PHE A 178 13.26 1.73 -17.28
N LEU A 179 13.60 3.03 -17.32
CA LEU A 179 13.97 3.72 -18.56
C LEU A 179 15.25 3.16 -19.19
N LYS A 180 16.25 2.77 -18.37
CA LYS A 180 17.48 2.11 -18.87
C LYS A 180 17.18 0.78 -19.55
N GLN A 181 16.14 0.07 -19.12
CA GLN A 181 15.68 -1.18 -19.71
C GLN A 181 14.72 -0.96 -20.89
N GLY A 182 14.50 0.28 -21.32
CA GLY A 182 13.56 0.62 -22.40
C GLY A 182 12.10 0.47 -22.02
N LYS A 183 11.79 0.36 -20.72
CA LYS A 183 10.44 0.20 -20.19
C LYS A 183 9.81 1.58 -19.95
N PRO A 184 8.54 1.80 -20.33
CA PRO A 184 7.89 3.09 -20.17
C PRO A 184 7.66 3.44 -18.70
N VAL A 185 7.77 4.74 -18.41
CA VAL A 185 7.43 5.37 -17.13
C VAL A 185 6.41 6.48 -17.40
N ILE A 186 5.35 6.53 -16.60
CA ILE A 186 4.25 7.48 -16.73
C ILE A 186 4.06 8.19 -15.39
N ALA A 187 4.06 9.52 -15.39
CA ALA A 187 3.96 10.33 -14.17
C ALA A 187 3.32 11.70 -14.45
N PRO A 188 2.83 12.44 -13.43
CA PRO A 188 2.43 13.83 -13.58
C PRO A 188 3.58 14.73 -14.05
N PRO A 189 3.30 15.93 -14.61
CA PRO A 189 4.31 16.82 -15.16
C PRO A 189 5.46 17.19 -14.22
N ASP A 190 5.20 17.40 -12.93
CA ASP A 190 6.26 17.87 -12.02
C ASP A 190 7.17 16.75 -11.50
N VAL A 191 6.79 15.49 -11.70
CA VAL A 191 7.49 14.33 -11.14
C VAL A 191 8.82 14.11 -11.87
N PHE A 192 9.91 14.04 -11.09
CA PHE A 192 11.29 13.90 -11.58
C PHE A 192 11.80 15.06 -12.44
N SER A 193 11.22 16.26 -12.32
CA SER A 193 11.62 17.47 -13.09
C SER A 193 13.11 17.83 -12.96
N ASN A 194 13.76 17.46 -11.86
CA ASN A 194 15.19 17.68 -11.63
C ASN A 194 16.10 16.55 -12.15
N GLU A 195 15.53 15.46 -12.66
CA GLU A 195 16.29 14.30 -13.12
C GLU A 195 16.68 14.42 -14.60
N THR A 196 17.89 13.99 -14.94
CA THR A 196 18.40 14.04 -16.32
C THR A 196 17.58 13.23 -17.32
N PHE A 197 16.83 12.23 -16.85
CA PHE A 197 15.97 11.36 -17.66
C PHE A 197 14.52 11.85 -17.76
N TYR A 198 14.16 13.00 -17.18
CA TYR A 198 12.80 13.56 -17.19
C TYR A 198 12.14 13.53 -18.58
N HIS A 199 12.86 13.97 -19.61
CA HIS A 199 12.38 14.00 -21.00
C HIS A 199 12.06 12.63 -21.63
N LYS A 200 12.43 11.52 -20.96
CA LYS A 200 12.12 10.14 -21.39
C LYS A 200 10.82 9.62 -20.74
N ILE A 201 10.29 10.32 -19.76
CA ILE A 201 9.06 9.97 -19.06
C ILE A 201 7.86 10.53 -19.83
N THR A 202 6.76 9.77 -19.82
CA THR A 202 5.51 10.23 -20.42
C THR A 202 4.71 11.06 -19.41
N HIS A 203 4.72 12.38 -19.58
CA HIS A 203 3.96 13.34 -18.78
C HIS A 203 2.65 13.74 -19.46
N TRP A 204 1.65 12.89 -19.33
CA TRP A 204 0.35 13.11 -19.95
C TRP A 204 -0.54 14.02 -19.10
N THR A 205 -1.06 15.09 -19.69
CA THR A 205 -2.09 15.93 -19.03
C THR A 205 -3.32 15.08 -18.70
N PRO A 206 -3.68 14.90 -17.42
CA PRO A 206 -4.80 14.05 -17.04
C PRO A 206 -6.13 14.65 -17.50
N ASN A 207 -7.03 13.82 -18.03
CA ASN A 207 -8.33 14.27 -18.53
C ASN A 207 -9.41 13.18 -18.61
N GLY A 208 -9.14 11.99 -18.06
CA GLY A 208 -10.05 10.85 -18.07
C GLY A 208 -10.32 10.22 -19.45
N LYS A 209 -9.71 10.74 -20.54
CA LYS A 209 -9.90 10.18 -21.88
C LYS A 209 -9.12 8.87 -22.03
N LYS A 210 -9.67 7.95 -22.83
CA LYS A 210 -9.00 6.70 -23.20
C LYS A 210 -7.71 7.00 -23.96
N ARG A 211 -6.63 6.30 -23.60
CA ARG A 211 -5.33 6.36 -24.26
C ARG A 211 -4.78 4.96 -24.44
N LYS A 212 -3.91 4.81 -25.43
CA LYS A 212 -3.12 3.62 -25.66
C LYS A 212 -1.68 3.95 -25.36
N LEU A 213 -1.05 3.12 -24.52
CA LEU A 213 0.37 3.19 -24.23
C LEU A 213 1.06 2.01 -24.92
N ASN A 214 2.06 2.30 -25.73
CA ASN A 214 2.89 1.26 -26.32
C ASN A 214 3.86 0.73 -25.27
N ILE A 215 3.99 -0.60 -25.20
CA ILE A 215 4.92 -1.34 -24.34
C ILE A 215 5.96 -1.98 -25.26
N PRO A 216 7.07 -1.28 -25.57
CA PRO A 216 7.93 -1.65 -26.70
C PRO A 216 8.58 -3.02 -26.56
N ASN A 217 8.99 -3.38 -25.35
CA ASN A 217 9.61 -4.67 -25.03
C ASN A 217 8.68 -5.86 -25.25
N LEU A 218 7.36 -5.64 -25.26
CA LEU A 218 6.36 -6.68 -25.49
C LEU A 218 5.69 -6.60 -26.88
N ASN A 219 5.92 -5.52 -27.63
CA ASN A 219 5.15 -5.19 -28.84
C ASN A 219 3.62 -5.24 -28.59
N LYS A 220 3.18 -4.67 -27.46
CA LYS A 220 1.77 -4.62 -27.02
C LYS A 220 1.32 -3.19 -26.74
N GLU A 221 0.01 -2.99 -26.72
CA GLU A 221 -0.62 -1.75 -26.27
C GLU A 221 -1.38 -1.98 -24.96
N LEU A 222 -1.29 -1.03 -24.05
CA LEU A 222 -2.05 -0.99 -22.81
C LEU A 222 -3.12 0.11 -22.89
N LEU A 223 -4.38 -0.24 -22.66
CA LEU A 223 -5.49 0.71 -22.63
C LEU A 223 -5.61 1.33 -21.24
N LEU A 224 -5.63 2.66 -21.17
CA LEU A 224 -5.71 3.36 -19.89
C LEU A 224 -6.48 4.67 -19.96
N ARG A 225 -6.85 5.19 -18.78
CA ARG A 225 -7.35 6.55 -18.55
C ARG A 225 -6.60 7.13 -17.35
N ILE A 226 -6.23 8.41 -17.42
CA ILE A 226 -5.63 9.14 -16.29
C ILE A 226 -6.52 10.33 -15.96
N TYR A 227 -7.05 10.36 -14.74
CA TYR A 227 -7.89 11.45 -14.24
C TYR A 227 -7.04 12.46 -13.43
N PRO A 228 -7.40 13.75 -13.46
CA PRO A 228 -6.71 14.79 -12.71
C PRO A 228 -7.07 14.68 -11.23
N GLY A 229 -6.24 13.97 -10.48
CA GLY A 229 -6.35 13.89 -9.03
C GLY A 229 -5.33 14.80 -8.35
N HIS A 230 -5.50 15.00 -7.06
CA HIS A 230 -4.60 15.80 -6.23
C HIS A 230 -4.50 15.24 -4.81
N GLN A 231 -3.31 15.37 -4.23
CA GLN A 231 -3.08 15.15 -2.79
C GLN A 231 -3.03 16.49 -2.08
N ALA A 232 -3.87 16.67 -1.07
CA ALA A 232 -3.84 17.84 -0.21
C ALA A 232 -2.54 17.87 0.61
N ILE A 233 -1.80 18.98 0.54
CA ILE A 233 -0.66 19.29 1.43
C ILE A 233 -1.13 20.17 2.58
N SER A 234 -2.02 21.12 2.28
CA SER A 234 -2.67 21.98 3.26
C SER A 234 -4.13 22.23 2.85
N ALA A 235 -4.84 23.06 3.62
CA ALA A 235 -6.23 23.40 3.31
C ALA A 235 -6.41 24.07 1.93
N ASN A 236 -5.37 24.70 1.38
CA ASN A 236 -5.44 25.48 0.14
C ASN A 236 -4.36 25.10 -0.88
N GLU A 237 -3.61 24.03 -0.63
CA GLU A 237 -2.50 23.62 -1.47
C GLU A 237 -2.55 22.12 -1.70
N ALA A 238 -2.34 21.72 -2.95
CA ALA A 238 -2.30 20.34 -3.35
C ALA A 238 -1.24 20.13 -4.44
N VAL A 239 -0.72 18.92 -4.52
CA VAL A 239 0.14 18.47 -5.62
C VAL A 239 -0.62 17.55 -6.54
N ASP A 240 -0.24 17.58 -7.82
CA ASP A 240 -0.80 16.70 -8.84
C ASP A 240 -0.62 15.23 -8.46
N ASN A 241 -1.71 14.48 -8.59
CA ASN A 241 -1.78 13.05 -8.34
C ASN A 241 -2.56 12.35 -9.46
N ASN A 242 -1.88 11.54 -10.26
CA ASN A 242 -2.49 10.76 -11.32
C ASN A 242 -3.36 9.64 -10.74
N PHE A 243 -4.68 9.77 -10.88
CA PHE A 243 -5.60 8.65 -10.66
C PHE A 243 -5.69 7.82 -11.95
N THR A 244 -5.09 6.63 -11.94
CA THR A 244 -4.84 5.84 -13.14
C THR A 244 -5.77 4.63 -13.21
N LEU A 245 -6.47 4.46 -14.35
CA LEU A 245 -7.23 3.25 -14.68
C LEU A 245 -6.54 2.52 -15.82
N ILE A 246 -6.37 1.22 -15.69
CA ILE A 246 -5.81 0.34 -16.73
C ILE A 246 -6.81 -0.76 -17.02
N THR A 247 -7.16 -0.95 -18.29
CA THR A 247 -7.97 -2.07 -18.78
C THR A 247 -7.05 -3.03 -19.53
N PHE A 248 -6.97 -4.27 -19.03
CA PHE A 248 -6.13 -5.33 -19.62
C PHE A 248 -6.84 -6.07 -20.77
N SER A 249 -6.11 -6.94 -21.47
CA SER A 249 -6.61 -7.74 -22.60
C SER A 249 -7.72 -8.73 -22.24
N ASN A 250 -7.88 -9.06 -20.96
CA ASN A 250 -8.92 -9.92 -20.40
C ASN A 250 -10.15 -9.13 -19.89
N ASP A 251 -10.30 -7.87 -20.30
CA ASP A 251 -11.38 -6.95 -19.91
C ASP A 251 -11.50 -6.66 -18.40
N ILE A 252 -10.44 -6.95 -17.64
CA ILE A 252 -10.34 -6.56 -16.23
C ILE A 252 -9.77 -5.15 -16.15
N THR A 253 -10.42 -4.27 -15.40
CA THR A 253 -9.98 -2.90 -15.16
C THR A 253 -9.56 -2.69 -13.73
N VAL A 254 -8.31 -2.25 -13.54
CA VAL A 254 -7.78 -1.85 -12.24
C VAL A 254 -7.67 -0.34 -12.16
N ALA A 255 -7.85 0.21 -10.95
CA ALA A 255 -7.65 1.61 -10.65
C ALA A 255 -6.59 1.75 -9.54
N HIS A 256 -5.68 2.70 -9.69
CA HIS A 256 -4.73 3.12 -8.66
C HIS A 256 -4.93 4.60 -8.38
N SER A 257 -5.16 4.95 -7.11
CA SER A 257 -5.53 6.31 -6.75
C SER A 257 -4.36 7.22 -6.38
N GLY A 258 -3.16 6.68 -6.16
CA GLY A 258 -2.14 7.35 -5.35
C GLY A 258 -2.74 7.88 -4.04
N ASP A 259 -2.33 9.08 -3.66
CA ASP A 259 -2.75 9.78 -2.45
C ASP A 259 -3.90 10.76 -2.67
N GLN A 260 -4.83 10.37 -3.55
CA GLN A 260 -6.03 11.14 -3.80
C GLN A 260 -6.76 11.52 -2.50
N SER A 261 -6.80 12.81 -2.20
CA SER A 261 -7.42 13.34 -0.97
C SER A 261 -8.13 14.68 -1.17
N TRP A 262 -8.01 15.31 -2.34
CA TRP A 262 -8.61 16.62 -2.60
C TRP A 262 -10.12 16.57 -2.82
N GLY A 263 -10.85 17.50 -2.18
CA GLY A 263 -12.31 17.54 -2.16
C GLY A 263 -12.97 17.82 -3.51
N ASP A 264 -12.37 18.68 -4.34
CA ASP A 264 -12.96 19.06 -5.63
C ASP A 264 -12.95 17.93 -6.66
N ASP A 265 -11.99 17.01 -6.54
CA ASP A 265 -11.85 15.87 -7.46
C ASP A 265 -13.02 14.91 -7.35
N PHE A 266 -13.72 14.90 -6.23
CA PHE A 266 -14.92 14.08 -6.08
C PHE A 266 -16.02 14.44 -7.08
N LYS A 267 -16.00 15.65 -7.67
CA LYS A 267 -16.96 16.04 -8.73
C LYS A 267 -16.85 15.13 -9.96
N TRP A 268 -15.63 14.78 -10.39
CA TRP A 268 -15.45 13.85 -11.50
C TRP A 268 -15.52 12.40 -11.01
N LEU A 269 -14.99 12.10 -9.82
CA LEU A 269 -14.93 10.76 -9.22
C LEU A 269 -16.33 10.14 -9.09
N ASP A 270 -17.32 10.94 -8.67
CA ASP A 270 -18.73 10.53 -8.52
C ASP A 270 -19.37 9.98 -9.81
N SER A 271 -18.75 10.18 -10.97
CA SER A 271 -19.29 9.83 -12.27
C SER A 271 -18.49 8.78 -13.04
N VAL A 272 -17.34 8.34 -12.53
CA VAL A 272 -16.44 7.41 -13.24
C VAL A 272 -17.15 6.12 -13.61
N TYR A 273 -17.99 5.58 -12.71
CA TYR A 273 -18.78 4.36 -12.94
C TYR A 273 -19.67 4.41 -14.20
N LYS A 274 -19.98 5.60 -14.72
CA LYS A 274 -20.79 5.76 -15.95
C LYS A 274 -20.00 5.42 -17.22
N SER A 275 -18.67 5.38 -17.14
CA SER A 275 -17.77 5.26 -18.30
C SER A 275 -16.73 4.14 -18.18
N SER A 276 -16.60 3.55 -16.99
CA SER A 276 -15.65 2.49 -16.66
C SER A 276 -16.28 1.56 -15.62
N ASP A 277 -16.19 0.24 -15.85
CA ASP A 277 -16.44 -0.78 -14.82
C ASP A 277 -15.10 -1.05 -14.15
N ILE A 278 -14.98 -0.80 -12.84
CA ILE A 278 -13.73 -1.00 -12.10
C ILE A 278 -13.83 -2.33 -11.36
N ASP A 279 -12.97 -3.27 -11.72
CA ASP A 279 -12.91 -4.56 -11.05
C ASP A 279 -12.15 -4.44 -9.72
N VAL A 280 -10.95 -3.85 -9.74
CA VAL A 280 -10.14 -3.70 -8.53
C VAL A 280 -9.69 -2.25 -8.34
N LEU A 281 -9.95 -1.68 -7.17
CA LEU A 281 -9.48 -0.37 -6.75
C LEU A 281 -8.36 -0.50 -5.71
N MET A 282 -7.16 -0.08 -6.06
CA MET A 282 -6.02 0.08 -5.15
C MET A 282 -5.99 1.54 -4.67
N ILE A 283 -6.22 1.76 -3.38
CA ILE A 283 -6.48 3.10 -2.85
C ILE A 283 -5.84 3.35 -1.49
N ASN A 284 -5.37 4.57 -1.25
CA ASN A 284 -4.88 4.97 0.07
C ASN A 284 -6.00 4.90 1.13
N THR A 285 -5.63 4.54 2.36
CA THR A 285 -6.57 4.49 3.48
C THR A 285 -6.94 5.87 4.06
N TRP A 286 -6.34 6.94 3.55
CA TRP A 286 -6.52 8.31 4.03
C TRP A 286 -7.66 9.07 3.34
N THR A 287 -8.36 8.44 2.40
CA THR A 287 -9.45 9.11 1.67
C THR A 287 -10.47 9.72 2.62
N SER A 288 -10.78 11.00 2.42
CA SER A 288 -11.67 11.78 3.27
C SER A 288 -13.15 11.45 3.09
N SER A 289 -13.51 10.66 2.07
CA SER A 289 -14.90 10.32 1.75
C SER A 289 -15.01 8.92 1.11
N PRO A 290 -14.69 7.85 1.85
CA PRO A 290 -14.69 6.47 1.33
C PRO A 290 -16.04 6.06 0.73
N ASP A 291 -17.16 6.51 1.31
CA ASP A 291 -18.50 6.21 0.79
C ASP A 291 -18.77 6.83 -0.58
N ARG A 292 -18.29 8.06 -0.80
CA ARG A 292 -18.37 8.70 -2.13
C ARG A 292 -17.50 7.95 -3.13
N VAL A 293 -16.32 7.49 -2.71
CA VAL A 293 -15.47 6.66 -3.56
C VAL A 293 -16.18 5.38 -3.98
N ILE A 294 -16.76 4.64 -3.02
CA ILE A 294 -17.49 3.40 -3.29
C ILE A 294 -18.64 3.65 -4.27
N LYS A 295 -19.41 4.73 -4.06
CA LYS A 295 -20.56 5.08 -4.91
C LYS A 295 -20.17 5.56 -6.31
N GLY A 296 -19.12 6.36 -6.41
CA GLY A 296 -18.66 7.02 -7.64
C GLY A 296 -17.84 6.11 -8.56
N LEU A 297 -17.08 5.18 -7.97
CA LEU A 297 -16.25 4.24 -8.72
C LEU A 297 -16.93 2.87 -8.90
N LYS A 298 -17.81 2.47 -7.97
CA LYS A 298 -18.46 1.15 -7.92
C LYS A 298 -17.49 -0.04 -8.10
N PRO A 299 -16.37 -0.09 -7.37
CA PRO A 299 -15.42 -1.20 -7.51
C PRO A 299 -16.07 -2.52 -7.07
N LYS A 300 -15.61 -3.63 -7.68
CA LYS A 300 -15.95 -4.98 -7.23
C LYS A 300 -15.11 -5.38 -6.03
N ILE A 301 -13.82 -5.05 -6.05
CA ILE A 301 -12.87 -5.23 -4.95
C ILE A 301 -12.15 -3.91 -4.64
N ILE A 302 -11.93 -3.67 -3.35
CA ILE A 302 -11.17 -2.53 -2.82
C ILE A 302 -9.97 -3.11 -2.07
N LEU A 303 -8.77 -2.68 -2.45
CA LEU A 303 -7.51 -2.99 -1.81
C LEU A 303 -6.98 -1.70 -1.17
N PRO A 304 -7.31 -1.43 0.12
CA PRO A 304 -6.71 -0.32 0.83
C PRO A 304 -5.20 -0.54 0.98
N GLY A 305 -4.43 0.51 0.71
CA GLY A 305 -3.00 0.60 0.97
C GLY A 305 -2.68 1.84 1.79
N HIS A 306 -1.40 2.20 1.84
CA HIS A 306 -0.89 3.27 2.71
C HIS A 306 -1.00 2.96 4.21
N ILE A 307 -1.02 1.66 4.51
CA ILE A 307 -1.19 1.11 5.85
C ILE A 307 0.17 0.67 6.36
N ASN A 308 0.44 0.98 7.63
CA ASN A 308 1.70 0.67 8.29
C ASN A 308 2.92 1.19 7.52
N GLU A 309 2.79 2.37 6.89
CA GLU A 309 3.92 3.01 6.24
C GLU A 309 4.94 3.46 7.30
N MET A 310 6.13 2.89 7.21
CA MET A 310 7.16 2.98 8.25
C MET A 310 7.96 4.27 8.17
N SER A 311 7.84 5.07 7.11
CA SER A 311 8.45 6.39 6.99
C SER A 311 7.73 7.45 7.84
N HIS A 312 6.43 7.27 8.07
CA HIS A 312 5.64 8.15 8.91
C HIS A 312 5.98 7.99 10.41
N GLU A 313 5.79 9.07 11.14
CA GLU A 313 5.70 9.05 12.60
C GLU A 313 4.54 8.15 13.07
N LEU A 314 4.62 7.64 14.31
CA LEU A 314 3.63 6.70 14.84
C LEU A 314 2.18 7.20 14.77
N ILE A 315 1.95 8.50 14.97
CA ILE A 315 0.59 9.08 14.91
C ILE A 315 0.03 9.15 13.48
N SER A 316 0.90 9.20 12.48
CA SER A 316 0.56 9.27 11.07
C SER A 316 0.68 7.91 10.38
N ARG A 317 1.21 6.89 11.06
CA ARG A 317 1.22 5.53 10.51
C ARG A 317 -0.19 4.97 10.60
N LYS A 318 -0.88 4.80 9.47
CA LYS A 318 -2.26 4.30 9.50
C LYS A 318 -2.30 2.80 9.79
N PRO A 319 -2.99 2.34 10.85
CA PRO A 319 -3.10 0.93 11.18
C PRO A 319 -4.25 0.26 10.41
N PHE A 320 -4.21 -1.07 10.28
CA PHE A 320 -5.27 -1.88 9.68
C PHE A 320 -6.60 -1.73 10.44
N TRP A 321 -6.58 -1.66 11.77
CA TRP A 321 -7.82 -1.49 12.55
C TRP A 321 -8.57 -0.21 12.19
N GLU A 322 -7.86 0.90 11.93
CA GLU A 322 -8.46 2.16 11.50
C GLU A 322 -8.96 2.03 10.06
N SER A 323 -8.19 1.39 9.19
CA SER A 323 -8.58 1.13 7.81
C SER A 323 -9.89 0.34 7.70
N TYR A 324 -10.12 -0.66 8.55
CA TYR A 324 -11.40 -1.36 8.61
C TYR A 324 -12.56 -0.45 9.00
N GLN A 325 -12.34 0.56 9.85
CA GLN A 325 -13.38 1.54 10.21
C GLN A 325 -13.67 2.49 9.05
N VAL A 326 -12.64 2.98 8.37
CA VAL A 326 -12.76 3.85 7.18
C VAL A 326 -13.55 3.13 6.10
N TRP A 327 -13.25 1.87 5.84
CA TRP A 327 -13.82 1.10 4.73
C TRP A 327 -15.00 0.19 5.12
N LYS A 328 -15.57 0.34 6.31
CA LYS A 328 -16.65 -0.54 6.83
C LYS A 328 -17.83 -0.71 5.87
N ASN A 329 -18.19 0.34 5.13
CA ASN A 329 -19.31 0.34 4.18
C ASN A 329 -18.99 -0.36 2.85
N GLY A 330 -17.72 -0.69 2.60
CA GLY A 330 -17.32 -1.53 1.48
C GLY A 330 -17.64 -3.01 1.70
N GLY A 331 -17.87 -3.44 2.96
CA GLY A 331 -18.22 -4.81 3.31
C GLY A 331 -17.23 -5.84 2.78
N ASP A 332 -17.75 -6.94 2.22
CA ASP A 332 -16.95 -8.06 1.71
C ASP A 332 -16.10 -7.72 0.47
N LYS A 333 -16.24 -6.51 -0.07
CA LYS A 333 -15.39 -6.04 -1.18
C LYS A 333 -14.01 -5.60 -0.72
N VAL A 334 -13.86 -5.30 0.57
CA VAL A 334 -12.62 -4.72 1.11
C VAL A 334 -11.69 -5.85 1.50
N VAL A 335 -10.54 -5.92 0.84
CA VAL A 335 -9.52 -6.92 1.09
C VAL A 335 -8.23 -6.20 1.48
N HIS A 336 -7.85 -6.31 2.75
CA HIS A 336 -6.56 -5.83 3.22
C HIS A 336 -5.47 -6.84 2.89
N LEU A 337 -4.37 -6.35 2.33
CA LEU A 337 -3.15 -7.12 2.08
C LEU A 337 -2.06 -6.62 3.04
N PHE A 338 -1.30 -7.56 3.60
CA PHE A 338 -0.01 -7.28 4.21
C PHE A 338 1.10 -7.28 3.15
N TRP A 339 2.29 -6.84 3.53
CA TRP A 339 3.42 -6.72 2.62
C TRP A 339 3.72 -8.05 1.92
N GLY A 340 3.85 -7.98 0.60
CA GLY A 340 4.17 -9.08 -0.30
C GLY A 340 3.05 -10.11 -0.55
N GLU A 341 1.86 -9.96 0.04
CA GLU A 341 0.76 -10.91 -0.19
C GLU A 341 0.17 -10.78 -1.61
N PRO A 342 -0.05 -11.91 -2.32
CA PRO A 342 -0.78 -11.94 -3.58
C PRO A 342 -2.29 -11.97 -3.37
N TYR A 343 -3.02 -11.21 -4.17
CA TYR A 343 -4.47 -11.33 -4.33
C TYR A 343 -4.81 -11.68 -5.78
N LYS A 344 -5.49 -12.83 -5.97
CA LYS A 344 -5.96 -13.26 -7.28
C LYS A 344 -7.38 -12.76 -7.50
N TYR A 345 -7.63 -12.18 -8.67
CA TYR A 345 -8.96 -11.76 -9.11
C TYR A 345 -9.29 -12.34 -10.49
N GLU A 346 -10.46 -12.95 -10.60
CA GLU A 346 -11.06 -13.48 -11.82
C GLU A 346 -12.51 -12.98 -11.91
N LYS A 347 -12.98 -12.74 -13.14
CA LYS A 347 -14.30 -12.16 -13.42
C LYS A 347 -15.38 -13.21 -13.54
#